data_AF-A0A1D7XV59-F1
#
_entry.id   AF-A0A1D7XV59-F1
#
_cell.length_a   1.000
_cell.length_b   1.000
_cell.length_c   1.000
_cell.angle_alpha   90.00
_cell.angle_beta   90.00
_cell.angle_gamma   90.00
#
_symmetry.space_group_name_H-M   'P 1'
#
loop_
_entity.id
_entity.type
_entity.pdbx_description
1 polymer ?
#
loop_
_entity_poly.entity_id
_entity_poly.type
_entity_poly.pdbx_seq_one_letter_code
_entity_poly.pdbx_strand_id
1 'polypeptide(L)' 'MDMTAQIKNNLISRIEKSNDLSFLKALQTIFDSSEQTVYQLSSDQENSISIGKKQLKNGQYSSNESVISEMKEWLKKQ' A
#
# COMPACT_ATOMS: atom_id res chain seq x y z
N MET A 1 -14.63 -28.12 -14.07
CA MET A 1 -14.69 -28.05 -12.61
C MET A 1 -13.73 -26.97 -12.16
N ASP A 2 -14.19 -25.98 -11.40
CA ASP A 2 -13.31 -24.95 -10.87
C ASP A 2 -12.52 -25.50 -9.68
N MET A 3 -11.23 -25.75 -9.88
CA MET A 3 -10.31 -26.22 -8.84
C MET A 3 -10.24 -25.25 -7.66
N THR A 4 -10.44 -23.96 -7.90
CA THR A 4 -10.48 -22.92 -6.86
C THR A 4 -11.67 -23.11 -5.94
N ALA A 5 -12.85 -23.34 -6.50
CA ALA A 5 -14.06 -23.62 -5.74
C ALA A 5 -13.93 -24.89 -4.89
N GLN A 6 -13.27 -25.93 -5.41
CA GLN A 6 -13.03 -27.17 -4.64
C GLN A 6 -12.12 -26.94 -3.43
N ILE A 7 -11.01 -26.21 -3.62
CA ILE A 7 -10.09 -25.89 -2.53
C ILE A 7 -10.78 -25.07 -1.44
N LYS A 8 -11.57 -24.05 -1.83
CA LYS A 8 -12.34 -23.23 -0.88
C LYS A 8 -13.31 -24.08 -0.06
N ASN A 9 -14.08 -24.94 -0.70
CA ASN A 9 -15.05 -25.80 -0.01
C ASN A 9 -14.37 -26.78 0.96
N ASN A 10 -13.22 -27.33 0.58
CA ASN A 10 -12.46 -28.22 1.46
C ASN A 10 -11.91 -27.49 2.69
N LEU A 11 -11.42 -26.26 2.53
CA LEU A 11 -10.93 -25.45 3.64
C LEU A 11 -12.06 -25.08 4.61
N ILE A 12 -13.20 -24.61 4.09
CA ILE A 12 -14.39 -24.31 4.89
C ILE A 12 -14.81 -25.54 5.71
N SER A 13 -14.95 -26.70 5.05
CA SER A 13 -15.36 -27.93 5.74
C SER A 13 -14.37 -28.36 6.83
N ARG A 14 -13.08 -28.13 6.64
CA ARG A 14 -12.05 -28.48 7.63
C ARG A 14 -12.03 -27.52 8.82
N ILE A 15 -12.34 -26.24 8.60
CA ILE A 15 -12.48 -25.24 9.66
C ILE A 15 -13.72 -25.56 10.50
N GLU A 16 -14.88 -25.81 9.86
CA GLU A 16 -16.14 -26.12 10.55
C GLU A 16 -16.07 -27.36 11.44
N LYS A 17 -15.27 -28.36 11.05
CA LYS A 17 -15.11 -29.61 11.79
C LYS A 17 -14.02 -29.56 12.87
N SER A 18 -13.21 -28.51 12.91
CA SER A 18 -12.08 -28.42 13.84
C SER A 18 -12.50 -27.86 15.19
N ASN A 19 -12.17 -28.58 16.26
CA ASN A 19 -12.27 -28.09 17.65
C ASN A 19 -10.91 -27.68 18.23
N ASP A 20 -9.83 -27.79 17.44
CA ASP A 20 -8.48 -27.42 17.85
C ASP A 20 -8.27 -25.90 17.72
N LEU A 21 -8.31 -25.21 18.85
CA LEU A 21 -8.14 -23.76 18.91
C LEU A 21 -6.76 -23.30 18.45
N SER A 22 -5.71 -24.07 18.72
CA SER A 22 -4.34 -23.73 18.33
C SER A 22 -4.20 -23.78 16.81
N PHE A 23 -4.78 -24.82 16.19
CA PHE A 23 -4.84 -24.94 14.74
C PHE A 23 -5.63 -23.80 14.10
N LEU A 24 -6.81 -23.46 14.64
CA LEU A 24 -7.64 -22.37 14.12
C LEU A 24 -6.94 -21.00 14.23
N LYS A 25 -6.24 -20.74 15.34
CA LYS A 25 -5.45 -19.51 15.52
C LYS A 25 -4.29 -19.40 14.53
N ALA A 26 -3.62 -20.51 14.24
CA ALA A 26 -2.56 -20.53 13.24
C ALA A 26 -3.10 -20.23 11.84
N LEU A 27 -4.23 -20.84 11.45
CA LEU A 27 -4.90 -20.56 10.18
C LEU A 27 -5.36 -19.10 10.07
N GLN A 28 -5.98 -18.56 11.12
CA GLN A 28 -6.39 -17.16 11.17
C GLN A 28 -5.20 -16.22 10.95
N THR A 29 -4.09 -16.46 11.65
CA THR A 29 -2.86 -15.66 11.50
C THR A 29 -2.33 -15.69 10.07
N ILE A 30 -2.36 -16.85 9.41
CA ILE A 30 -1.93 -17.00 8.02
C ILE A 30 -2.84 -16.17 7.10
N PHE A 31 -4.16 -16.28 7.23
CA PHE A 31 -5.09 -15.50 6.43
C PHE A 31 -4.89 -14.00 6.63
N ASP A 32 -4.84 -13.54 7.88
CA ASP A 32 -4.65 -12.13 8.23
C ASP A 32 -3.31 -11.58 7.68
N SER A 33 -2.25 -12.40 7.67
CA SER A 33 -0.95 -12.02 7.09
C SER A 33 -0.96 -12.00 5.55
N SER A 34 -1.78 -12.83 4.92
CA SER A 34 -1.91 -12.92 3.46
C SER A 34 -2.85 -11.86 2.88
N GLU A 35 -3.81 -11.39 3.67
CA GLU A 35 -4.77 -10.34 3.31
C GLU A 35 -4.27 -8.93 3.61
N GLN A 36 -3.07 -8.78 4.21
CA GLN A 36 -2.32 -7.53 4.10
C GLN A 36 -1.97 -7.37 2.62
N THR A 37 -2.87 -6.72 1.89
CA THR A 37 -2.56 -6.00 0.66
C THR A 37 -1.53 -4.95 1.04
N VAL A 38 -0.26 -5.38 1.08
CA VAL A 38 0.86 -4.47 1.08
C VAL A 38 0.67 -3.68 -0.19
N TYR A 39 0.19 -2.44 -0.08
CA TYR A 39 0.22 -1.49 -1.17
C TYR A 39 1.70 -1.26 -1.47
N GLN A 40 2.25 -2.15 -2.30
CA GLN A 40 3.61 -2.07 -2.76
C GLN A 40 3.67 -0.86 -3.67
N LEU A 41 4.54 0.08 -3.30
CA LEU A 41 4.86 1.19 -4.16
C LEU A 41 5.47 0.61 -5.44
N SER A 42 5.11 1.17 -6.59
CA SER A 42 5.86 0.89 -7.81
C SER A 42 7.28 1.42 -7.68
N SER A 43 8.22 0.89 -8.45
CA SER A 43 9.60 1.39 -8.50
C SER A 43 9.65 2.90 -8.77
N ASP A 44 8.74 3.42 -9.59
CA ASP A 44 8.63 4.85 -9.88
C ASP A 44 8.18 5.66 -8.67
N GLN A 45 7.25 5.14 -7.89
CA GLN A 45 6.79 5.77 -6.65
C GLN A 45 7.89 5.77 -5.60
N GLU A 46 8.60 4.65 -5.42
CA GLU A 46 9.74 4.56 -4.51
C GLU A 46 10.85 5.55 -4.89
N ASN A 47 11.18 5.61 -6.18
CA ASN A 47 12.18 6.53 -6.70
C ASN A 47 11.75 8.00 -6.49
N SER A 48 10.49 8.33 -6.80
CA SER A 48 9.93 9.67 -6.60
C SER A 48 10.00 10.11 -5.13
N ILE A 49 9.64 9.23 -4.20
CA ILE A 49 9.75 9.50 -2.75
C ILE A 49 11.21 9.68 -2.33
N SER A 50 12.12 8.86 -2.85
CA SER A 50 13.56 8.96 -2.58
C SER A 50 14.14 10.30 -3.03
N ILE A 51 13.77 10.75 -4.24
CA ILE A 51 14.16 12.04 -4.79
C ILE A 51 13.61 13.18 -3.92
N GLY A 52 12.30 13.16 -3.61
CA GLY A 52 11.67 14.19 -2.77
C GLY A 52 12.32 14.31 -1.39
N LYS A 53 12.64 13.18 -0.75
CA LYS A 53 13.36 13.16 0.54
C LYS A 53 14.75 13.79 0.44
N LYS A 54 15.49 13.56 -0.66
CA LYS A 54 16.80 14.19 -0.90
C LYS A 54 16.66 15.69 -1.14
N GLN A 55 15.68 16.11 -1.94
CA GLN A 55 15.41 17.53 -2.21
C GLN A 55 15.09 18.29 -0.92
N LEU A 56 14.24 17.74 -0.05
CA LEU A 56 13.93 18.34 1.25
C LEU A 56 15.19 18.50 2.12
N LYS A 57 16.03 17.47 2.20
CA LYS A 57 17.31 17.54 2.96
C LYS A 57 18.26 18.60 2.41
N ASN A 58 18.25 18.80 1.10
CA ASN A 58 19.12 19.76 0.42
C ASN A 58 18.52 21.17 0.36
N GLY A 59 17.37 21.43 0.98
CA GLY A 59 16.69 22.73 0.90
C GLY A 59 16.10 23.05 -0.48
N GLN A 60 15.96 22.04 -1.35
CA GLN A 60 15.43 22.17 -2.71
C GLN A 60 13.90 22.09 -2.70
N TYR A 61 13.27 22.99 -1.96
CA TYR A 61 11.82 23.14 -1.93
C TYR A 61 11.46 24.62 -1.97
N SER A 62 10.26 24.92 -2.47
CA SER A 62 9.70 26.26 -2.45
C SER A 62 8.53 26.28 -1.47
N SER A 63 8.37 27.38 -0.72
CA SER A 63 7.17 27.56 0.08
C SER A 63 5.97 27.82 -0.82
N ASN A 64 4.78 27.50 -0.32
CA ASN A 64 3.53 27.77 -1.03
C ASN A 64 3.41 29.26 -1.40
N GLU A 65 3.77 30.16 -0.49
CA GLU A 65 3.71 31.60 -0.71
C GLU A 65 4.63 32.03 -1.87
N SER A 66 5.86 31.48 -1.92
CA SER A 66 6.82 31.77 -2.99
C SER A 66 6.27 31.33 -4.35
N VAL A 67 5.74 30.11 -4.44
CA VAL A 67 5.18 29.57 -5.68
C VAL A 67 3.98 30.39 -6.16
N ILE A 68 3.07 30.75 -5.26
CA ILE A 68 1.88 31.55 -5.59
C ILE A 68 2.29 32.97 -6.03
N SER A 69 3.30 33.56 -5.41
CA SER A 69 3.81 34.88 -5.81
C SER A 69 4.40 34.84 -7.21
N GLU A 70 5.26 33.86 -7.51
CA GLU A 70 5.87 33.69 -8.83
C GLU A 70 4.82 33.47 -9.92
N MET A 71 3.81 32.64 -9.64
CA MET A 71 2.69 32.39 -10.55
C MET A 71 1.91 33.68 -10.87
N LYS A 72 1.61 34.50 -9.85
CA LYS A 72 0.90 35.77 -10.04
C LYS A 72 1.71 36.75 -10.89
N GLU A 73 3.02 36.82 -10.69
CA GLU A 73 3.90 37.68 -11.50
C GLU A 73 4.01 37.19 -12.94
N TRP A 74 4.04 35.88 -13.17
CA TRP A 74 4.02 35.32 -14.52
C TRP A 74 2.74 35.70 -15.29
N LEU A 75 1.58 35.60 -14.64
CA LEU A 75 0.28 35.96 -15.23
C LEU A 75 0.17 37.45 -15.61
N LYS A 76 0.91 38.35 -14.94
CA LYS A 76 0.94 39.78 -15.27
C LYS A 76 1.82 40.12 -16.48
N LYS A 77 2.73 39.20 -16.86
CA LYS A 77 3.65 39.36 -18.00
C LYS A 77 3.09 38.77 -19.30
N GLN A 78 1.91 38.16 -19.24
CA GLN A 78 1.06 37.82 -20.38
C GLN A 78 0.18 39.01 -20.74
#